data_AF-A0A9W9F7B7-F1
#
_entry.id   AF-A0A9W9F7B7-F1
#
_cell.length_a   1.000
_cell.length_b   1.000
_cell.length_c   1.000
_cell.angle_alpha   90.00
_cell.angle_beta   90.00
_cell.angle_gamma   90.00
#
_symmetry.space_group_name_H-M   'P 1'
#
loop_
_entity.id
_entity.type
_entity.pdbx_description
1 polymer ?
#
loop_
_entity_poly.entity_id
_entity_poly.type
_entity_poly.pdbx_seq_one_letter_code
_entity_poly.pdbx_strand_id
1 'polypeptide(L)'
;MAAFIDTFPPFLFVNVEDVAQLHVAALLLPDVEGERILAFAGPFNRNDLVRSIRKLFPGRQLSEDIPGLTMNESSIMPAARANDLLKGMWDKEFTSLDDSLKDNLEEFL
;
A
#
# COMPACT_ATOMS: atom_id res chain seq x y z
N MET A 1 20.39 -3.26 -13.64
CA MET A 1 19.36 -3.69 -12.67
C MET A 1 19.47 -2.94 -11.34
N ALA A 2 20.65 -2.85 -10.70
CA ALA A 2 20.83 -2.16 -9.40
C ALA A 2 20.32 -0.70 -9.40
N ALA A 3 20.67 0.08 -10.43
CA ALA A 3 20.29 1.49 -10.54
C ALA A 3 18.78 1.78 -10.51
N PHE A 4 17.92 0.81 -10.89
CA PHE A 4 16.45 1.00 -10.85
C PHE A 4 15.89 0.76 -9.44
N ILE A 5 16.45 -0.20 -8.71
CA ILE A 5 16.05 -0.48 -7.32
C ILE A 5 16.52 0.66 -6.42
N ASP A 6 17.70 1.21 -6.67
CA ASP A 6 18.28 2.29 -5.85
C ASP A 6 17.59 3.66 -6.09
N THR A 7 16.92 3.82 -7.24
CA THR A 7 16.18 5.04 -7.60
C THR A 7 14.68 4.83 -7.67
N PHE A 8 14.16 3.75 -7.08
CA PHE A 8 12.72 3.45 -7.11
C PHE A 8 11.93 4.67 -6.62
N PRO A 9 11.13 5.31 -7.49
CA PRO A 9 10.45 6.54 -7.13
C PRO A 9 9.53 6.29 -5.95
N PRO A 10 9.30 7.28 -5.09
CA PRO A 10 8.28 7.13 -4.08
C PRO A 10 6.90 7.02 -4.75
N PHE A 11 6.15 5.99 -4.36
CA PHE A 11 4.86 5.64 -4.95
C PHE A 11 3.81 5.44 -3.87
N LEU A 12 2.60 5.10 -4.30
CA LEU A 12 1.49 4.71 -3.43
C LEU A 12 1.38 3.19 -3.44
N PHE A 13 1.05 2.58 -2.31
CA PHE A 13 0.78 1.14 -2.20
C PHE A 13 -0.70 0.88 -1.90
N VAL A 14 -1.11 -0.38 -2.03
CA VAL A 14 -2.39 -0.91 -1.58
C VAL A 14 -2.26 -2.41 -1.35
N ASN A 15 -2.92 -2.95 -0.31
CA ASN A 15 -3.00 -4.40 -0.08
C ASN A 15 -3.95 -5.05 -1.10
N VAL A 16 -3.62 -6.26 -1.57
CA VAL A 16 -4.39 -6.97 -2.60
C VAL A 16 -5.81 -7.34 -2.15
N GLU A 17 -6.01 -7.65 -0.87
CA GLU A 17 -7.33 -7.96 -0.31
C GLU A 17 -8.21 -6.71 -0.25
N ASP A 18 -7.65 -5.54 0.08
CA ASP A 18 -8.37 -4.26 0.02
C ASP A 18 -8.82 -3.97 -1.41
N VAL A 19 -7.98 -4.25 -2.41
CA VAL A 19 -8.36 -4.12 -3.82
C VAL A 19 -9.51 -5.06 -4.16
N ALA A 20 -9.46 -6.32 -3.72
CA ALA A 20 -10.54 -7.28 -3.96
C ALA A 20 -11.86 -6.83 -3.31
N GLN A 21 -11.80 -6.35 -2.07
CA GLN A 21 -12.94 -5.77 -1.36
C GLN A 21 -13.52 -4.58 -2.13
N LEU A 22 -12.69 -3.63 -2.56
CA LEU A 22 -13.17 -2.48 -3.34
C LEU A 22 -13.86 -2.87 -4.66
N HIS A 23 -13.42 -3.94 -5.32
CA HIS A 23 -14.13 -4.48 -6.50
C HIS A 23 -15.49 -5.06 -6.13
N VAL A 24 -15.60 -5.74 -4.99
CA VAL A 24 -16.88 -6.25 -4.48
C VAL A 24 -17.82 -5.09 -4.12
N ALA A 25 -17.32 -4.04 -3.48
CA ALA A 25 -18.09 -2.83 -3.19
C ALA A 25 -18.62 -2.20 -4.50
N ALA A 26 -17.77 -2.06 -5.51
CA ALA A 26 -18.16 -1.52 -6.82
C ALA A 26 -19.23 -2.36 -7.55
N LEU A 27 -19.30 -3.66 -7.27
CA LEU A 27 -20.30 -4.55 -7.87
C LEU A 27 -21.63 -4.53 -7.12
N LEU A 28 -21.61 -4.37 -5.80
CA LEU A 28 -22.78 -4.62 -4.94
C LEU A 28 -23.46 -3.36 -4.42
N LEU A 29 -22.74 -2.24 -4.30
CA LEU A 29 -23.29 -1.00 -3.77
C LEU A 29 -23.96 -0.19 -4.88
N PRO A 30 -25.28 0.05 -4.81
CA PRO A 30 -26.01 0.71 -5.89
C PRO A 30 -25.65 2.20 -6.05
N ASP A 31 -25.05 2.83 -5.03
CA ASP A 31 -24.57 4.21 -5.07
C ASP A 31 -23.15 4.34 -5.65
N VAL A 32 -22.48 3.24 -5.96
CA VAL A 32 -21.16 3.20 -6.60
C VAL A 32 -21.34 3.04 -8.11
N GLU A 33 -21.66 4.14 -8.79
CA GLU A 33 -21.94 4.14 -10.23
C GLU A 33 -21.16 5.23 -10.97
N GLY A 34 -20.54 4.87 -12.10
CA GLY A 34 -19.86 5.83 -12.98
C GLY A 34 -18.66 6.54 -12.34
N GLU A 35 -18.15 6.05 -11.22
CA GLU A 35 -17.04 6.66 -10.48
C GLU A 35 -15.71 5.89 -10.59
N ARG A 36 -14.61 6.57 -10.27
CA ARG A 36 -13.28 5.97 -10.20
C ARG A 36 -12.89 5.78 -8.74
N ILE A 37 -12.76 4.53 -8.30
CA ILE A 37 -12.26 4.19 -6.97
C ILE A 37 -10.73 4.16 -7.03
N LEU A 38 -10.09 5.14 -6.38
CA LEU A 38 -8.63 5.26 -6.35
C LEU A 38 -8.09 4.62 -5.07
N ALA A 39 -7.64 3.38 -5.18
CA ALA A 39 -7.17 2.57 -4.04
C ALA A 39 -5.71 2.90 -3.70
N PHE A 40 -5.50 3.96 -2.93
CA PHE A 40 -4.18 4.38 -2.46
C PHE A 40 -4.16 4.38 -0.93
N ALA A 41 -3.56 3.34 -0.34
CA ALA A 41 -3.50 3.18 1.11
C ALA A 41 -2.53 4.19 1.76
N GLY A 42 -1.44 4.50 1.08
CA GLY A 42 -0.48 5.50 1.53
C GLY A 42 0.77 5.55 0.66
N PRO A 43 1.61 6.57 0.86
CA PRO A 43 2.88 6.67 0.16
C PRO A 43 3.93 5.76 0.81
N PHE A 44 4.87 5.27 0.01
CA PHE A 44 6.04 4.54 0.49
C PHE A 44 7.24 4.83 -0.40
N ASN A 45 8.43 4.65 0.15
CA ASN A 45 9.66 4.52 -0.60
C ASN A 45 10.42 3.23 -0.23
N ARG A 46 11.55 3.02 -0.89
CA ARG A 46 12.40 1.85 -0.67
C ARG A 46 12.84 1.67 0.79
N ASN A 47 13.18 2.75 1.50
CA ASN A 47 13.63 2.64 2.89
C ASN A 47 12.49 2.18 3.80
N ASP A 48 11.25 2.59 3.53
CA ASP A 48 10.08 2.11 4.28
C ASP A 48 9.91 0.59 4.12
N LEU A 49 10.03 0.08 2.89
CA LEU A 49 10.01 -1.37 2.63
C LEU A 49 11.10 -2.10 3.41
N VAL A 50 12.36 -1.65 3.28
CA VAL A 50 13.50 -2.31 3.92
C VAL A 50 13.39 -2.27 5.44
N ARG A 51 12.98 -1.15 6.03
CA ARG A 51 12.77 -1.00 7.47
C ARG A 51 11.65 -1.92 7.97
N SER A 52 10.53 -1.95 7.25
CA SER A 52 9.40 -2.82 7.58
C SER A 52 9.81 -4.29 7.57
N ILE A 53 10.50 -4.75 6.51
CA ILE A 53 10.95 -6.15 6.42
C ILE A 53 11.96 -6.49 7.52
N ARG A 54 12.90 -5.59 7.85
CA ARG A 54 13.83 -5.79 8.98
C ARG A 54 13.12 -5.92 10.32
N LYS A 55 12.05 -5.13 10.51
CA LYS A 55 11.22 -5.15 11.72
C LYS A 55 10.41 -6.45 11.81
N LEU A 56 9.78 -6.87 10.72
CA LEU A 56 8.91 -8.05 10.66
C LEU A 56 9.71 -9.36 10.72
N PHE A 57 10.86 -9.41 10.05
CA PHE A 57 11.69 -10.60 9.89
C PHE A 57 13.14 -10.31 10.32
N PRO A 58 13.41 -10.25 11.63
CA PRO A 58 14.74 -9.93 12.14
C PRO A 58 15.78 -10.98 11.72
N GLY A 59 17.02 -10.54 11.50
CA GLY A 59 18.14 -11.42 11.13
C GLY A 59 18.39 -11.57 9.62
N ARG A 60 17.54 -10.98 8.77
CA ARG A 60 17.79 -10.90 7.33
C ARG A 60 18.83 -9.84 6.99
N GLN A 61 19.82 -10.21 6.17
CA GLN A 61 20.78 -9.25 5.61
C GLN A 61 20.14 -8.49 4.45
N LEU A 62 19.62 -7.31 4.74
CA LEU A 62 19.07 -6.37 3.76
C LEU A 62 19.97 -5.14 3.66
N SER A 63 20.04 -4.54 2.48
CA SER A 63 20.82 -3.32 2.18
C SER A 63 20.46 -2.17 3.11
N GLU A 64 21.44 -1.37 3.54
CA GLU A 64 21.21 -0.16 4.33
C GLU A 64 20.26 0.85 3.67
N ASP A 65 19.80 1.79 4.48
CA ASP A 65 18.93 2.87 4.03
C ASP A 65 19.71 3.80 3.09
N ILE A 66 19.05 4.26 2.03
CA ILE A 66 19.64 5.21 1.08
C ILE A 66 19.32 6.63 1.57
N PRO A 67 20.33 7.50 1.79
CA PRO A 67 20.09 8.88 2.18
C PRO A 67 19.49 9.68 1.03
N GLY A 68 18.63 10.65 1.35
CA GLY A 68 18.07 11.59 0.36
C GLY A 68 16.90 11.05 -0.47
N LEU A 69 16.35 9.88 -0.13
CA LEU A 69 15.08 9.43 -0.73
C LEU A 69 13.93 10.34 -0.29
N THR A 70 13.13 10.76 -1.26
CA THR A 70 11.92 11.56 -1.03
C THR A 70 10.71 10.68 -0.75
N MET A 71 9.60 11.30 -0.39
CA MET A 71 8.28 10.66 -0.28
C MET A 71 7.36 11.21 -1.37
N ASN A 72 6.29 10.47 -1.67
CA ASN A 72 5.28 10.94 -2.60
C ASN A 72 4.37 11.93 -1.86
N GLU A 73 4.39 13.19 -2.27
CA GLU A 73 3.61 14.28 -1.67
C GLU A 73 2.33 14.60 -2.47
N SER A 74 1.93 13.72 -3.39
CA SER A 74 0.74 13.94 -4.22
C SER A 74 -0.51 13.94 -3.37
N SER A 75 -1.33 15.00 -3.48
CA SER A 75 -2.68 15.02 -2.94
C SER A 75 -3.67 14.58 -4.03
N ILE A 76 -4.26 13.40 -3.86
CA ILE A 76 -5.22 12.83 -4.80
C ILE A 76 -6.61 12.94 -4.16
N MET A 77 -7.27 14.07 -4.40
CA MET A 77 -8.54 14.41 -3.73
C MET A 77 -9.61 13.29 -3.79
N PRO A 78 -9.80 12.56 -4.91
CA PRO A 78 -10.81 11.49 -4.95
C PRO A 78 -10.43 10.20 -4.21
N ALA A 79 -9.22 10.08 -3.65
CA ALA A 79 -8.75 8.84 -3.01
C ALA A 79 -9.48 8.51 -1.70
N ALA A 80 -10.06 9.52 -1.03
CA ALA A 80 -10.84 9.31 0.19
C ALA A 80 -12.01 8.35 0.00
N ARG A 81 -12.64 8.35 -1.21
CA ARG A 81 -13.79 7.51 -1.53
C ARG A 81 -13.51 6.03 -1.32
N ALA A 82 -12.31 5.55 -1.65
CA ALA A 82 -11.97 4.14 -1.48
C ALA A 82 -11.94 3.74 0.01
N ASN A 83 -11.41 4.58 0.89
CA ASN A 83 -11.40 4.31 2.32
C ASN A 83 -12.82 4.35 2.91
N ASP A 84 -13.68 5.26 2.43
CA ASP A 84 -15.09 5.31 2.84
C ASP A 84 -15.85 4.02 2.48
N LEU A 85 -15.58 3.44 1.32
CA LEU A 85 -16.16 2.16 0.90
C LEU A 85 -15.70 1.00 1.79
N LEU A 86 -14.40 0.94 2.09
CA LEU A 86 -13.86 -0.06 3.02
C LEU A 86 -14.52 0.04 4.41
N LYS A 87 -14.65 1.26 4.91
CA LYS A 87 -15.28 1.54 6.20
C LYS A 87 -16.77 1.19 6.20
N GLY A 88 -17.49 1.54 5.15
CA GLY A 88 -18.92 1.32 5.04
C GLY A 88 -19.31 -0.15 4.97
N MET A 89 -18.52 -0.98 4.29
CA MET A 89 -18.88 -2.37 4.00
C MET A 89 -18.17 -3.41 4.86
N TRP A 90 -16.98 -3.09 5.40
CA TRP A 90 -16.19 -4.01 6.23
C TRP A 90 -15.78 -3.43 7.59
N ASP A 91 -16.20 -2.21 7.94
CA ASP A 91 -15.82 -1.52 9.19
C ASP A 91 -14.30 -1.47 9.41
N LYS A 92 -13.55 -1.26 8.33
CA LYS A 92 -12.08 -1.17 8.34
C LYS A 92 -11.56 0.00 7.52
N GLU A 93 -10.33 0.40 7.81
CA GLU A 93 -9.53 1.27 6.95
C GLU A 93 -8.59 0.42 6.09
N PHE A 94 -7.84 1.06 5.18
CA PHE A 94 -6.78 0.40 4.43
C PHE A 94 -5.79 -0.34 5.34
N THR A 95 -5.34 -1.49 4.84
CA THR A 95 -4.32 -2.32 5.47
C THR A 95 -2.98 -1.60 5.46
N SER A 96 -2.24 -1.66 6.58
CA SER A 96 -0.97 -0.96 6.73
C SER A 96 0.12 -1.53 5.81
N LEU A 97 1.20 -0.77 5.58
CA LEU A 97 2.34 -1.26 4.81
C LEU A 97 3.00 -2.48 5.49
N ASP A 98 3.13 -2.45 6.82
CA ASP A 98 3.70 -3.55 7.60
C ASP A 98 2.87 -4.82 7.47
N ASP A 99 1.55 -4.72 7.63
CA ASP A 99 0.66 -5.88 7.50
C ASP A 99 0.65 -6.39 6.05
N SER A 100 0.57 -5.49 5.07
CA SER A 100 0.62 -5.88 3.66
C SER A 100 1.92 -6.57 3.26
N LEU A 101 3.06 -6.17 3.84
CA LEU A 101 4.34 -6.83 3.61
C LEU A 101 4.45 -8.14 4.36
N LYS A 102 3.90 -8.21 5.58
CA LYS A 102 3.83 -9.44 6.34
C LYS A 102 3.02 -10.50 5.59
N ASP A 103 1.79 -10.20 5.19
CA ASP A 103 0.92 -11.11 4.44
C ASP A 103 1.56 -11.55 3.12
N ASN A 104 2.33 -10.66 2.47
CA ASN A 104 3.02 -10.98 1.23
C ASN A 104 4.23 -11.90 1.41
N LEU A 105 4.94 -11.81 2.53
CA LEU A 105 6.26 -12.42 2.70
C LEU A 105 6.30 -13.57 3.70
N GLU A 106 5.32 -13.70 4.59
CA GLU A 106 5.32 -14.68 5.68
C GLU A 106 5.33 -16.14 5.20
N GLU A 107 4.86 -16.42 3.98
CA GLU A 107 4.93 -17.76 3.39
C GLU A 107 6.30 -18.07 2.76
N PHE A 108 7.13 -17.05 2.49
CA PHE A 108 8.40 -17.19 1.78
C PHE A 108 9.64 -17.02 2.68
N LEU A 109 9.47 -16.47 3.88
CA LEU A 109 10.57 -16.09 4.80
C LEU A 109 10.43 -16.77 6.17
#